data_AF-H5X665-F1
#
_entry.id   AF-H5X665-F1
#
_cell.length_a   1.000
_cell.length_b   1.000
_cell.length_c   1.000
_cell.angle_alpha   90.00
_cell.angle_beta   90.00
_cell.angle_gamma   90.00
#
_symmetry.space_group_name_H-M   'P 1'
#
loop_
_entity.id
_entity.type
_entity.pdbx_description
1 polymer ?
#
loop_
_entity_poly.entity_id
_entity_poly.type
_entity_poly.pdbx_seq_one_letter_code
_entity_poly.pdbx_strand_id
1 'polypeptide(L)'
;MSVQETVAAVNLAVEKAAAAGARLQQAGQAAEEAALALAQAAEGSSDQELGQAVGALAQIVQDIGSIGQLVARASGGLPAYVTSLTGDQGQDEDGGQSSGRSAPSGKKDDEPDDPVEKARRELPERGTGRGVKTQGRWFAPGKTMSAVTSGRDGWTDRVNQVVKEAGCPYVPLTAAADVELKIAAEMRDTGITNATVVVNNQPCTGRMSCDGLLGVVLPEGSTLTVYGTGGFKKVYKGGQRW
;
A
#
# COMPACT_ATOMS: atom_id res chain seq x y z
N MET A 1 -19.19 16.51 27.57
CA MET A 1 -18.20 15.85 26.70
C MET A 1 -16.98 16.75 26.65
N SER A 2 -15.84 16.30 27.18
CA SER A 2 -14.59 17.05 27.17
C SER A 2 -13.95 17.00 25.77
N VAL A 3 -13.06 17.96 25.47
CA VAL A 3 -12.29 17.95 24.21
C VAL A 3 -11.52 16.63 24.04
N GLN A 4 -10.99 16.07 25.13
CA GLN A 4 -10.30 14.78 25.10
C GLN A 4 -11.22 13.62 24.73
N GLU A 5 -12.46 13.60 25.25
CA GLU A 5 -13.46 12.59 24.87
C GLU A 5 -13.86 12.71 23.40
N THR A 6 -13.98 13.94 22.88
CA THR A 6 -14.27 14.18 21.45
C THR A 6 -13.11 13.72 20.57
N VAL A 7 -11.86 14.04 20.91
CA VAL A 7 -10.66 13.59 20.16
C VAL A 7 -10.56 12.06 20.15
N ALA A 8 -10.76 11.41 21.30
CA ALA A 8 -10.75 9.96 21.39
C ALA A 8 -11.83 9.31 20.51
N ALA A 9 -13.05 9.87 20.52
CA ALA A 9 -14.15 9.39 19.68
C ALA A 9 -13.87 9.56 18.18
N VAL A 10 -13.26 10.67 17.78
CA VAL A 10 -12.89 10.92 16.37
C VAL A 10 -11.77 9.96 15.93
N ASN A 11 -10.74 9.74 16.75
CA ASN A 11 -9.68 8.78 16.45
C ASN A 11 -10.22 7.35 16.29
N LEU A 12 -11.13 6.94 17.17
CA LEU A 12 -11.81 5.64 17.06
C LEU A 12 -12.63 5.55 15.76
N ALA A 13 -13.28 6.63 15.35
CA ALA A 13 -14.02 6.67 14.08
C ALA A 13 -13.09 6.55 12.87
N VAL A 14 -11.92 7.20 12.89
CA VAL A 14 -10.88 7.06 11.86
C VAL A 14 -10.37 5.63 11.77
N GLU A 15 -10.06 5.00 12.90
CA GLU A 15 -9.61 3.60 12.94
C GLU A 15 -10.66 2.64 12.35
N LYS A 16 -11.93 2.81 12.75
CA LYS A 16 -13.04 2.00 12.20
C LYS A 16 -13.23 2.22 10.71
N ALA A 17 -13.10 3.47 10.23
CA ALA A 17 -13.19 3.78 8.81
C ALA A 17 -12.03 3.14 8.02
N ALA A 18 -10.81 3.15 8.56
CA ALA A 18 -9.67 2.47 7.95
C ALA A 18 -9.90 0.94 7.87
N ALA A 19 -10.37 0.33 8.96
CA ALA A 19 -10.70 -1.09 8.98
C ALA A 19 -11.84 -1.45 8.00
N ALA A 20 -12.87 -0.61 7.89
CA ALA A 20 -13.94 -0.78 6.91
C ALA A 20 -13.41 -0.66 5.47
N GLY A 21 -12.54 0.32 5.20
CA GLY A 21 -11.85 0.47 3.92
C GLY A 21 -11.04 -0.76 3.53
N ALA A 22 -10.28 -1.32 4.47
CA ALA A 22 -9.51 -2.55 4.24
C ALA A 22 -10.41 -3.76 3.91
N ARG A 23 -11.54 -3.91 4.61
CA ARG A 23 -12.52 -4.98 4.33
C ARG A 23 -13.20 -4.80 2.98
N LEU A 24 -13.53 -3.58 2.60
CA LEU A 24 -14.09 -3.28 1.28
C LEU A 24 -13.08 -3.59 0.18
N GLN A 25 -11.81 -3.25 0.38
CA GLN A 25 -10.76 -3.60 -0.57
C GLN A 25 -10.61 -5.12 -0.72
N GLN A 26 -10.62 -5.86 0.39
CA GLN A 26 -10.58 -7.33 0.37
C GLN A 26 -11.81 -7.92 -0.36
N ALA A 27 -13.01 -7.38 -0.11
CA ALA A 27 -14.23 -7.82 -0.79
C ALA A 27 -14.19 -7.54 -2.30
N GLY A 28 -13.67 -6.38 -2.70
CA GLY A 28 -13.50 -6.02 -4.11
C GLY A 28 -12.54 -6.97 -4.82
N GLN A 29 -11.42 -7.31 -4.18
CA GLN A 29 -10.46 -8.30 -4.70
C GLN A 29 -11.09 -9.68 -4.87
N ALA A 30 -11.81 -10.16 -3.86
CA ALA A 30 -12.51 -11.45 -3.94
C ALA A 30 -13.57 -11.47 -5.05
N ALA A 31 -14.28 -10.35 -5.27
CA ALA A 31 -15.26 -10.23 -6.34
C ALA A 31 -14.61 -10.19 -7.74
N GLU A 32 -13.46 -9.51 -7.89
CA GLU A 32 -12.67 -9.55 -9.13
C GLU A 32 -12.16 -10.97 -9.43
N GLU A 33 -11.65 -11.68 -8.41
CA GLU A 33 -11.20 -13.07 -8.52
C GLU A 33 -12.35 -13.98 -8.99
N ALA A 34 -13.53 -13.85 -8.38
CA ALA A 34 -14.72 -14.62 -8.75
C ALA A 34 -15.18 -14.31 -10.18
N ALA A 35 -15.17 -13.02 -10.59
CA ALA A 35 -15.55 -12.61 -11.94
C ALA A 35 -14.63 -13.25 -12.99
N LEU A 36 -13.33 -13.26 -12.73
CA LEU A 36 -12.34 -13.81 -13.64
C LEU A 36 -12.44 -15.33 -13.74
N ALA A 37 -12.60 -16.02 -12.62
CA ALA A 37 -12.81 -17.48 -12.60
C ALA A 37 -14.09 -17.88 -13.34
N LEU A 38 -15.18 -17.11 -13.18
CA LEU A 38 -16.44 -17.37 -13.86
C LEU A 38 -16.34 -17.10 -15.37
N ALA A 39 -15.67 -16.02 -15.77
CA ALA A 39 -15.46 -15.70 -17.19
C ALA A 39 -14.66 -16.80 -17.91
N GLN A 40 -13.67 -17.40 -17.23
CA GLN A 40 -12.91 -18.54 -17.76
C GLN A 40 -13.77 -19.80 -17.88
N ALA A 41 -14.59 -20.11 -16.86
CA ALA A 41 -15.52 -21.24 -16.92
C ALA A 41 -16.58 -21.08 -18.02
N ALA A 42 -16.89 -19.84 -18.40
CA ALA A 42 -17.83 -19.51 -19.46
C ALA A 42 -17.17 -19.47 -20.86
N GLU A 43 -15.86 -19.65 -20.99
CA GLU A 43 -15.17 -19.57 -22.29
C GLU A 43 -15.67 -20.66 -23.26
N GLY A 44 -16.15 -20.24 -24.44
CA GLY A 44 -16.75 -21.13 -25.43
C GLY A 44 -18.21 -21.53 -25.14
N SER A 45 -18.79 -21.06 -24.04
CA SER A 45 -20.21 -21.23 -23.74
C SER A 45 -21.04 -20.11 -24.39
N SER A 46 -22.22 -20.46 -24.93
CA SER A 46 -23.22 -19.50 -25.39
C SER A 46 -24.33 -19.28 -24.36
N ASP A 47 -24.10 -19.68 -23.11
CA ASP A 47 -25.06 -19.54 -22.02
C ASP A 47 -25.20 -18.07 -21.58
N GLN A 48 -26.43 -17.56 -21.68
CA GLN A 48 -26.78 -16.19 -21.34
C GLN A 48 -26.74 -15.93 -19.82
N GLU A 49 -27.06 -16.92 -18.99
CA GLU A 49 -27.04 -16.79 -17.52
C GLU A 49 -25.60 -16.60 -17.01
N LEU A 50 -24.64 -17.31 -17.62
CA LEU A 50 -23.21 -17.13 -17.32
C LEU A 50 -22.74 -15.71 -17.67
N GLY A 51 -23.15 -15.18 -18.82
CA GLY A 51 -22.85 -13.80 -19.21
C GLY A 51 -23.42 -12.76 -18.23
N GLN A 52 -24.65 -12.98 -17.76
CA GLN A 52 -25.28 -12.12 -16.75
C GLN A 52 -24.55 -12.19 -15.40
N ALA A 53 -24.15 -13.38 -14.96
CA ALA A 53 -23.45 -13.57 -13.69
C ALA A 53 -22.06 -12.90 -13.69
N VAL A 54 -21.32 -12.96 -14.80
CA VAL A 54 -20.06 -12.21 -14.97
C VAL A 54 -20.31 -10.70 -14.90
N GLY A 55 -21.35 -10.21 -15.59
CA GLY A 55 -21.74 -8.80 -15.55
C GLY A 55 -22.13 -8.32 -14.14
N ALA A 56 -22.87 -9.14 -13.39
CA ALA A 56 -23.26 -8.84 -12.01
C ALA A 56 -22.05 -8.74 -11.07
N LEU A 57 -21.06 -9.64 -11.20
CA LEU A 57 -19.83 -9.57 -10.42
C LEU A 57 -19.01 -8.32 -10.76
N ALA A 58 -18.92 -7.95 -12.04
CA ALA A 58 -18.26 -6.70 -12.44
C ALA A 58 -18.97 -5.47 -11.83
N GLN A 59 -20.30 -5.47 -11.74
CA GLN A 59 -21.06 -4.42 -11.07
C GLN A 59 -20.75 -4.36 -9.56
N ILE A 60 -20.72 -5.51 -8.88
CA ILE A 60 -20.38 -5.61 -7.45
C ILE A 60 -19.00 -5.00 -7.18
N VAL A 61 -18.01 -5.28 -8.03
CA VAL A 61 -16.66 -4.68 -7.91
C VAL A 61 -16.73 -3.15 -7.99
N GLN A 62 -17.51 -2.61 -8.94
CA GLN A 62 -17.69 -1.16 -9.07
C GLN A 62 -18.39 -0.54 -7.86
N ASP A 63 -19.41 -1.21 -7.33
CA ASP A 63 -20.18 -0.75 -6.18
C ASP A 63 -19.32 -0.74 -4.90
N ILE A 64 -18.56 -1.79 -4.66
CA ILE A 64 -17.59 -1.87 -3.54
C ILE A 64 -16.57 -0.74 -3.64
N GLY A 65 -16.02 -0.50 -4.84
CA GLY A 65 -15.09 0.60 -5.07
C GLY A 65 -15.71 1.98 -4.81
N SER A 66 -17.00 2.15 -5.11
CA SER A 66 -17.75 3.38 -4.86
C SER A 66 -17.99 3.60 -3.37
N ILE A 67 -18.39 2.55 -2.64
CA ILE A 67 -18.57 2.59 -1.18
C ILE A 67 -17.24 2.88 -0.49
N GLY A 68 -16.13 2.27 -0.92
CA GLY A 68 -14.79 2.54 -0.40
C GLY A 68 -14.39 4.01 -0.53
N GLN A 69 -14.73 4.65 -1.66
CA GLN A 69 -14.49 6.08 -1.86
C GLN A 69 -15.34 6.95 -0.92
N LEU A 70 -16.60 6.58 -0.67
CA LEU A 70 -17.45 7.30 0.27
C LEU A 70 -16.89 7.23 1.69
N VAL A 71 -16.45 6.04 2.13
CA VAL A 71 -15.80 5.85 3.43
C VAL A 71 -14.54 6.70 3.54
N ALA A 72 -13.68 6.68 2.52
CA ALA A 72 -12.45 7.47 2.50
C ALA A 72 -12.69 8.99 2.53
N ARG A 73 -13.72 9.49 1.81
CA ARG A 73 -14.10 10.91 1.86
C ARG A 73 -14.65 11.31 3.22
N ALA A 74 -15.48 10.45 3.82
CA ALA A 74 -16.06 10.71 5.13
C ALA A 74 -14.99 10.75 6.24
N SER A 75 -13.93 9.93 6.12
CA SER A 75 -12.86 9.89 7.12
C SER A 75 -11.71 10.85 6.86
N GLY A 76 -11.47 11.26 5.61
CA GLY A 76 -10.29 12.06 5.23
C GLY A 76 -10.17 13.43 5.89
N GLY A 77 -11.29 14.04 6.30
CA GLY A 77 -11.29 15.34 7.00
C GLY A 77 -11.16 15.23 8.53
N LEU A 78 -11.32 14.03 9.10
CA LEU A 78 -11.37 13.84 10.54
C LEU A 78 -10.02 14.10 11.26
N PRO A 79 -8.86 13.72 10.70
CA PRO A 79 -7.57 14.04 11.33
C PRO A 79 -7.29 15.55 11.40
N ALA A 80 -7.60 16.29 10.33
CA ALA A 80 -7.44 17.75 10.31
C ALA A 80 -8.37 18.44 11.33
N TYR A 81 -9.57 17.89 11.52
CA TYR A 81 -10.51 18.34 12.55
C TYR A 81 -10.02 18.05 13.97
N VAL A 82 -9.35 16.91 14.21
CA VAL A 82 -8.69 16.63 15.49
C VAL A 82 -7.58 17.66 15.76
N THR A 83 -6.74 17.95 14.76
CA THR A 83 -5.66 18.96 14.88
C THR A 83 -6.21 20.35 15.23
N SER A 84 -7.33 20.76 14.61
CA SER A 84 -7.95 22.07 14.91
C SER A 84 -8.62 22.11 16.28
N LEU A 85 -9.15 20.98 16.79
CA LEU A 85 -9.72 20.87 18.13
C LEU A 85 -8.66 20.86 19.23
N THR A 86 -7.48 20.30 18.97
CA THR A 86 -6.36 20.31 19.93
C THR A 86 -5.61 21.64 19.97
N GLY A 87 -5.80 22.49 18.94
CA GLY A 87 -5.45 23.91 18.95
C GLY A 87 -3.97 24.23 19.12
N ASP A 88 -3.34 24.64 18.02
CA ASP A 88 -2.38 25.73 18.10
C ASP A 88 -3.19 27.03 18.29
N GLN A 89 -3.35 27.43 19.56
CA GLN A 89 -3.68 28.81 19.90
C GLN A 89 -2.36 29.56 20.11
N GLY A 90 -1.77 30.03 19.01
CA GLY A 90 -0.69 31.01 19.00
C GLY A 90 -1.18 32.29 18.34
N GLN A 91 -1.40 33.32 19.14
CA GLN A 91 -1.86 34.65 18.74
C GLN A 91 -0.83 35.37 17.84
N ASP A 92 -1.36 36.20 16.94
CA ASP A 92 -0.67 37.33 16.31
C ASP A 92 -0.03 38.26 17.35
N GLU A 93 1.26 38.61 17.21
CA GLU A 93 1.82 39.96 17.48
C GLU A 93 3.16 40.18 16.72
N ASP A 94 3.10 41.13 15.78
CA ASP A 94 4.00 42.26 15.49
C ASP A 94 5.54 42.22 15.72
N GLY A 95 6.25 42.73 14.69
CA GLY A 95 7.44 43.60 14.79
C GLY A 95 8.75 43.10 15.43
N GLY A 96 9.82 42.96 14.64
CA GLY A 96 11.18 43.01 15.20
C GLY A 96 12.33 42.52 14.31
N GLN A 97 12.91 43.42 13.52
CA GLN A 97 14.18 43.23 12.83
C GLN A 97 15.37 43.06 13.80
N SER A 98 16.29 42.17 13.41
CA SER A 98 17.75 42.32 13.47
C SER A 98 18.53 41.93 14.75
N SER A 99 19.45 41.00 14.51
CA SER A 99 20.82 40.87 15.06
C SER A 99 21.02 40.30 16.47
N GLY A 100 21.44 39.04 16.49
CA GLY A 100 22.05 38.40 17.66
C GLY A 100 22.85 37.17 17.27
N ARG A 101 24.08 37.37 16.79
CA ARG A 101 25.08 36.34 16.51
C ARG A 101 25.64 35.78 17.83
N SER A 102 25.53 34.47 18.06
CA SER A 102 26.61 33.62 18.59
C SER A 102 26.21 32.13 18.58
N ALA A 103 27.05 31.33 17.92
CA ALA A 103 27.04 29.87 17.89
C ALA A 103 27.69 29.30 19.18
N PRO A 104 28.08 28.01 19.26
CA PRO A 104 27.47 26.75 18.80
C PRO A 104 27.32 25.75 19.98
N SER A 105 26.26 24.95 20.05
CA SER A 105 26.19 23.71 20.85
C SER A 105 24.89 22.97 20.53
N GLY A 106 24.84 21.69 20.23
CA GLY A 106 25.88 20.70 20.10
C GLY A 106 25.47 19.71 19.02
N LYS A 107 26.48 19.12 18.36
CA LYS A 107 26.33 17.88 17.61
C LYS A 107 25.71 16.87 18.58
N LYS A 108 24.45 16.48 18.35
CA LYS A 108 23.97 15.18 18.81
C LYS A 108 24.51 14.18 17.81
N ASP A 109 25.14 13.18 18.40
CA ASP A 109 25.94 12.16 17.78
C ASP A 109 25.25 11.47 16.61
N ASP A 110 26.07 11.13 15.63
CA ASP A 110 25.82 10.25 14.49
C ASP A 110 25.34 8.85 14.96
N GLU A 111 24.10 8.75 15.44
CA GLU A 111 23.39 7.48 15.41
C GLU A 111 23.03 7.21 13.94
N PRO A 112 23.42 6.07 13.35
CA PRO A 112 23.12 5.79 11.95
C PRO A 112 21.60 5.83 11.78
N ASP A 113 21.15 6.88 11.09
CA ASP A 113 19.75 7.19 10.84
C ASP A 113 19.05 5.93 10.33
N ASP A 114 18.09 5.40 11.09
CA ASP A 114 17.41 4.14 10.74
C ASP A 114 16.89 4.27 9.30
N PRO A 115 17.37 3.44 8.36
CA PRO A 115 17.01 3.56 6.96
C PRO A 115 15.50 3.43 6.73
N VAL A 116 14.77 2.74 7.61
CA VAL A 116 13.31 2.65 7.57
C VAL A 116 12.67 3.99 7.91
N GLU A 117 13.11 4.66 8.97
CA GLU A 117 12.58 5.97 9.38
C GLU A 117 12.95 7.06 8.38
N LYS A 118 14.16 7.00 7.81
CA LYS A 118 14.54 7.86 6.69
C LYS A 118 13.61 7.65 5.48
N ALA A 119 13.37 6.39 5.10
CA ALA A 119 12.44 6.06 4.03
C ALA A 119 11.02 6.57 4.30
N ARG A 120 10.52 6.47 5.54
CA ARG A 120 9.20 7.01 5.93
C ARG A 120 9.12 8.52 5.77
N ARG A 121 10.16 9.26 6.18
CA ARG A 121 10.21 10.73 6.05
C ARG A 121 10.23 11.21 4.61
N GLU A 122 10.83 10.43 3.70
CA GLU A 122 10.90 10.78 2.27
C GLU A 122 9.63 10.44 1.49
N LEU A 123 8.74 9.62 2.06
CA LEU A 123 7.50 9.23 1.39
C LEU A 123 6.44 10.33 1.52
N PRO A 124 5.80 10.73 0.41
CA PRO A 124 4.69 11.67 0.49
C PRO A 124 3.49 11.02 1.16
N GLU A 125 2.68 11.84 1.82
CA GLU A 125 1.35 11.43 2.24
C GLU A 125 0.55 10.91 1.03
N ARG A 126 -0.22 9.85 1.25
CA ARG A 126 -1.02 9.27 0.18
C ARG A 126 -2.20 10.19 -0.10
N GLY A 127 -2.24 10.75 -1.32
CA GLY A 127 -3.37 11.55 -1.77
C GLY A 127 -4.69 10.77 -1.75
N THR A 128 -5.80 11.49 -1.58
CA THR A 128 -7.15 10.91 -1.61
C THR A 128 -7.73 11.00 -3.03
N GLY A 129 -7.89 9.87 -3.73
CA GLY A 129 -8.46 9.87 -5.08
C GLY A 129 -8.36 8.53 -5.80
N ARG A 130 -9.17 8.34 -6.85
CA ARG A 130 -9.09 7.15 -7.71
C ARG A 130 -7.78 7.18 -8.50
N GLY A 131 -7.08 6.05 -8.53
CA GLY A 131 -5.85 5.91 -9.31
C GLY A 131 -4.60 6.51 -8.66
N VAL A 132 -4.69 7.01 -7.42
CA VAL A 132 -3.50 7.44 -6.66
C VAL A 132 -2.57 6.24 -6.50
N LYS A 133 -1.33 6.42 -6.95
CA LYS A 133 -0.32 5.37 -6.93
C LYS A 133 0.28 5.24 -5.53
N THR A 134 0.51 4.00 -5.14
CA THR A 134 1.36 3.70 -3.98
C THR A 134 2.78 4.07 -4.34
N GLN A 135 3.45 4.81 -3.46
CA GLN A 135 4.85 5.14 -3.59
C GLN A 135 5.62 4.40 -2.51
N GLY A 136 6.84 3.98 -2.84
CA GLY A 136 7.72 3.27 -1.97
C GLY A 136 9.16 3.74 -2.06
N ARG A 137 9.89 3.44 -1.00
CA ARG A 137 11.33 3.55 -0.87
C ARG A 137 11.86 2.20 -0.48
N TRP A 138 12.83 1.68 -1.20
CA TRP A 138 13.38 0.36 -0.94
C TRP A 138 14.89 0.38 -0.96
N PHE A 139 15.49 -0.53 -0.21
CA PHE A 139 16.94 -0.67 -0.07
C PHE A 139 17.32 -2.12 0.19
N ALA A 140 18.58 -2.45 -0.11
CA ALA A 140 19.14 -3.78 0.05
C ALA A 140 20.65 -3.66 0.36
N PRO A 141 21.31 -4.70 0.91
CA PRO A 141 22.76 -4.70 1.09
C PRO A 141 23.49 -4.37 -0.22
N GLY A 142 24.36 -3.37 -0.19
CA GLY A 142 25.11 -2.92 -1.37
C GLY A 142 24.30 -2.09 -2.39
N LYS A 143 23.01 -1.81 -2.12
CA LYS A 143 22.16 -0.96 -2.96
C LYS A 143 21.71 0.29 -2.21
N THR A 144 21.90 1.45 -2.83
CA THR A 144 21.38 2.71 -2.30
C THR A 144 19.85 2.72 -2.33
N MET A 145 19.26 3.45 -1.38
CA MET A 145 17.81 3.58 -1.31
C MET A 145 17.25 4.16 -2.62
N SER A 146 16.23 3.49 -3.14
CA SER A 146 15.66 3.77 -4.46
C SER A 146 14.15 3.98 -4.37
N ALA A 147 13.63 4.83 -5.25
CA ALA A 147 12.20 5.06 -5.39
C ALA A 147 11.52 3.93 -6.17
N VAL A 148 10.25 3.66 -5.86
CA VAL A 148 9.41 2.74 -6.61
C VAL A 148 7.95 3.22 -6.53
N THR A 149 7.18 3.03 -7.59
CA THR A 149 5.79 3.47 -7.67
C THR A 149 4.92 2.37 -8.27
N SER A 150 3.71 2.19 -7.74
CA SER A 150 2.75 1.24 -8.29
C SER A 150 2.21 1.71 -9.65
N GLY A 151 1.76 0.77 -10.47
CA GLY A 151 1.30 1.03 -11.84
C GLY A 151 1.96 0.09 -12.84
N ARG A 152 1.46 0.07 -14.08
CA ARG A 152 1.96 -0.85 -15.10
C ARG A 152 3.24 -0.34 -15.74
N ASP A 153 4.23 -1.21 -15.83
CA ASP A 153 5.55 -0.99 -16.44
C ASP A 153 6.21 -2.36 -16.70
N GLY A 154 7.47 -2.38 -17.18
CA GLY A 154 8.17 -3.62 -17.49
C GLY A 154 8.36 -4.56 -16.28
N TRP A 155 8.37 -4.04 -15.06
CA TRP A 155 8.42 -4.88 -13.86
C TRP A 155 7.09 -5.60 -13.61
N THR A 156 5.97 -4.97 -13.98
CA THR A 156 4.64 -5.59 -13.94
C THR A 156 4.56 -6.80 -14.87
N ASP A 157 5.09 -6.66 -16.09
CA ASP A 157 5.15 -7.76 -17.06
C ASP A 157 6.03 -8.89 -16.55
N ARG A 158 7.14 -8.54 -15.90
CA ARG A 158 8.04 -9.51 -15.28
C ARG A 158 7.37 -10.29 -14.15
N VAL A 159 6.63 -9.64 -13.26
CA VAL A 159 5.87 -10.33 -12.20
C VAL A 159 4.88 -11.32 -12.82
N ASN A 160 4.12 -10.89 -13.84
CA ASN A 160 3.16 -11.76 -14.54
C ASN A 160 3.84 -12.97 -15.20
N GLN A 161 5.04 -12.78 -15.75
CA GLN A 161 5.83 -13.89 -16.29
C GLN A 161 6.24 -14.88 -15.18
N VAL A 162 6.77 -14.40 -14.06
CA VAL A 162 7.25 -15.25 -12.96
C VAL A 162 6.12 -16.10 -12.38
N VAL A 163 4.95 -15.51 -12.12
CA VAL A 163 3.81 -16.28 -11.60
C VAL A 163 3.26 -17.27 -12.64
N LYS A 164 3.29 -16.93 -13.93
CA LYS A 164 2.89 -17.84 -15.02
C LYS A 164 3.83 -19.05 -15.08
N GLU A 165 5.14 -18.81 -15.00
CA GLU A 165 6.16 -19.87 -14.93
C GLU A 165 6.00 -20.76 -13.69
N ALA A 166 5.54 -20.17 -12.58
CA ALA A 166 5.22 -20.91 -11.36
C ALA A 166 3.92 -21.75 -11.45
N GLY A 167 3.16 -21.63 -12.54
CA GLY A 167 1.93 -22.39 -12.79
C GLY A 167 0.64 -21.65 -12.43
N CYS A 168 0.69 -20.34 -12.16
CA CYS A 168 -0.51 -19.53 -11.99
C CYS A 168 -1.27 -19.39 -13.32
N PRO A 169 -2.52 -19.87 -13.42
CA PRO A 169 -3.32 -19.71 -14.63
C PRO A 169 -3.95 -18.31 -14.75
N TYR A 170 -3.88 -17.50 -13.68
CA TYR A 170 -4.61 -16.24 -13.55
C TYR A 170 -3.71 -15.04 -13.88
N VAL A 171 -3.20 -14.97 -15.10
CA VAL A 171 -2.40 -13.83 -15.58
C VAL A 171 -3.13 -13.06 -16.69
N PRO A 172 -3.02 -11.71 -16.76
CA PRO A 172 -2.25 -10.85 -15.87
C PRO A 172 -2.95 -10.59 -14.53
N LEU A 173 -2.16 -10.46 -13.45
CA LEU A 173 -2.63 -10.13 -12.11
C LEU A 173 -2.71 -8.61 -11.92
N THR A 174 -3.80 -8.12 -11.33
CA THR A 174 -3.90 -6.71 -10.93
C THR A 174 -2.80 -6.33 -9.94
N ALA A 175 -2.52 -7.23 -8.97
CA ALA A 175 -1.47 -7.03 -7.97
C ALA A 175 -0.05 -6.99 -8.56
N ALA A 176 0.17 -7.46 -9.80
CA ALA A 176 1.50 -7.40 -10.42
C ALA A 176 2.04 -5.97 -10.55
N ALA A 177 1.17 -4.97 -10.56
CA ALA A 177 1.53 -3.56 -10.60
C ALA A 177 1.85 -2.96 -9.21
N ASP A 178 1.68 -3.71 -8.13
CA ASP A 178 1.95 -3.26 -6.76
C ASP A 178 3.46 -3.19 -6.48
N VAL A 179 3.83 -2.30 -5.57
CA VAL A 179 5.24 -1.99 -5.28
C VAL A 179 6.00 -3.21 -4.78
N GLU A 180 5.38 -4.02 -3.94
CA GLU A 180 5.98 -5.13 -3.23
C GLU A 180 6.37 -6.24 -4.20
N LEU A 181 5.47 -6.60 -5.12
CA LEU A 181 5.71 -7.63 -6.13
C LEU A 181 6.75 -7.19 -7.16
N LYS A 182 6.76 -5.90 -7.50
CA LYS A 182 7.80 -5.26 -8.29
C LYS A 182 9.19 -5.44 -7.65
N ILE A 183 9.35 -5.15 -6.36
CA ILE A 183 10.63 -5.37 -5.67
C ILE A 183 11.00 -6.86 -5.68
N ALA A 184 10.04 -7.77 -5.50
CA ALA A 184 10.31 -9.20 -5.55
C ALA A 184 10.82 -9.67 -6.92
N ALA A 185 10.28 -9.12 -8.02
CA ALA A 185 10.77 -9.39 -9.37
C ALA A 185 12.20 -8.84 -9.58
N GLU A 186 12.48 -7.62 -9.15
CA GLU A 186 13.83 -7.03 -9.19
C GLU A 186 14.84 -7.88 -8.39
N MET A 187 14.45 -8.36 -7.20
CA MET A 187 15.29 -9.26 -6.40
C MET A 187 15.63 -10.55 -7.15
N ARG A 188 14.65 -11.10 -7.89
CA ARG A 188 14.84 -12.29 -8.72
C ARG A 188 15.80 -12.08 -9.88
N ASP A 189 15.72 -10.93 -10.53
CA ASP A 189 16.54 -10.65 -11.70
C ASP A 189 17.96 -10.18 -11.35
N THR A 190 18.14 -9.59 -10.16
CA THR A 190 19.43 -9.04 -9.71
C THR A 190 20.17 -9.89 -8.68
N GLY A 191 19.55 -10.98 -8.20
CA GLY A 191 20.14 -11.85 -7.18
C GLY A 191 20.18 -11.25 -5.76
N ILE A 192 19.42 -10.18 -5.50
CA ILE A 192 19.28 -9.62 -4.16
C ILE A 192 18.49 -10.59 -3.29
N THR A 193 19.11 -11.06 -2.19
CA THR A 193 18.50 -12.04 -1.28
C THR A 193 17.85 -11.41 -0.04
N ASN A 194 18.15 -10.15 0.26
CA ASN A 194 17.53 -9.42 1.37
C ASN A 194 17.23 -7.99 0.93
N ALA A 195 15.99 -7.58 1.05
CA ALA A 195 15.59 -6.21 0.80
C ALA A 195 14.54 -5.76 1.82
N THR A 196 14.45 -4.45 1.98
CA THR A 196 13.38 -3.78 2.72
C THR A 196 12.70 -2.77 1.82
N VAL A 197 11.37 -2.73 1.87
CA VAL A 197 10.55 -1.72 1.20
C VAL A 197 9.61 -1.07 2.20
N VAL A 198 9.55 0.25 2.16
CA VAL A 198 8.61 1.08 2.91
C VAL A 198 7.65 1.68 1.90
N VAL A 199 6.34 1.56 2.14
CA VAL A 199 5.29 2.07 1.24
C VAL A 199 4.34 2.99 1.98
N ASN A 200 3.78 3.97 1.27
CA ASN A 200 2.76 4.88 1.80
C ASN A 200 1.33 4.32 1.70
N ASN A 201 1.19 2.99 1.71
CA ASN A 201 -0.09 2.29 1.73
C ASN A 201 -0.06 1.11 2.69
N GLN A 202 -1.23 0.54 2.96
CA GLN A 202 -1.30 -0.80 3.53
C GLN A 202 -1.22 -1.83 2.39
N PRO A 203 -0.31 -2.81 2.46
CA PRO A 203 -0.24 -3.89 1.47
C PRO A 203 -1.57 -4.65 1.40
N CYS A 204 -1.95 -5.09 0.20
CA CYS A 204 -3.17 -5.85 0.00
C CYS A 204 -3.07 -7.26 0.61
N THR A 205 -4.21 -7.83 1.02
CA THR A 205 -4.32 -9.14 1.70
C THR A 205 -5.22 -10.08 0.90
N GLY A 206 -4.92 -11.39 0.91
CA GLY A 206 -5.66 -12.38 0.13
C GLY A 206 -4.74 -13.26 -0.74
N ARG A 207 -5.30 -14.30 -1.36
CA ARG A 207 -4.50 -15.29 -2.10
C ARG A 207 -3.86 -14.70 -3.36
N MET A 208 -4.57 -13.85 -4.11
CA MET A 208 -4.06 -13.18 -5.31
C MET A 208 -3.53 -11.77 -5.02
N SER A 209 -3.25 -11.48 -3.75
CA SER A 209 -2.69 -10.21 -3.30
C SER A 209 -1.18 -10.32 -3.12
N CYS A 210 -0.51 -9.20 -2.84
CA CYS A 210 0.89 -9.19 -2.41
C CYS A 210 1.15 -10.23 -1.29
N ASP A 211 0.23 -10.38 -0.34
CA ASP A 211 0.41 -11.30 0.79
C ASP A 211 0.52 -12.77 0.38
N GLY A 212 -0.24 -13.18 -0.64
CA GLY A 212 -0.23 -14.55 -1.15
C GLY A 212 0.80 -14.78 -2.27
N LEU A 213 1.15 -13.73 -3.01
CA LEU A 213 2.01 -13.85 -4.19
C LEU A 213 3.50 -13.65 -3.89
N LEU A 214 3.85 -12.89 -2.85
CA LEU A 214 5.24 -12.54 -2.58
C LEU A 214 6.12 -13.77 -2.34
N GLY A 215 5.63 -14.81 -1.68
CA GLY A 215 6.40 -16.02 -1.46
C GLY A 215 6.69 -16.81 -2.74
N VAL A 216 5.83 -16.69 -3.75
CA VAL A 216 5.99 -17.32 -5.08
C VAL A 216 6.94 -16.51 -5.94
N VAL A 217 6.78 -15.17 -5.96
CA VAL A 217 7.59 -14.29 -6.80
C VAL A 217 9.02 -14.15 -6.28
N LEU A 218 9.22 -14.08 -4.96
CA LEU A 218 10.55 -14.01 -4.37
C LEU A 218 11.38 -15.27 -4.70
N PRO A 219 12.68 -15.14 -5.00
CA PRO A 219 13.56 -16.29 -5.17
C PRO A 219 13.67 -17.11 -3.89
N GLU A 220 13.89 -18.41 -4.04
CA GLU A 220 14.18 -19.29 -2.91
C GLU A 220 15.35 -18.75 -2.07
N GLY A 221 15.23 -18.84 -0.75
CA GLY A 221 16.23 -18.33 0.19
C GLY A 221 16.26 -16.80 0.35
N SER A 222 15.42 -16.06 -0.38
CA SER A 222 15.36 -14.59 -0.29
C SER A 222 14.30 -14.11 0.69
N THR A 223 14.49 -12.89 1.20
CA THR A 223 13.60 -12.24 2.16
C THR A 223 13.31 -10.79 1.78
N LEU A 224 12.03 -10.41 1.86
CA LEU A 224 11.59 -9.02 1.69
C LEU A 224 10.85 -8.57 2.94
N THR A 225 11.35 -7.51 3.58
CA THR A 225 10.64 -6.87 4.69
C THR A 225 9.81 -5.71 4.15
N VAL A 226 8.50 -5.74 4.39
CA VAL A 226 7.56 -4.71 3.94
C VAL A 226 7.08 -3.93 5.16
N TYR A 227 7.24 -2.60 5.10
CA TYR A 227 6.67 -1.65 6.03
C TYR A 227 5.58 -0.84 5.32
N GLY A 228 4.37 -0.85 5.88
CA GLY A 228 3.24 -0.07 5.36
C GLY A 228 2.80 1.03 6.31
N THR A 229 1.64 1.61 6.01
CA THR A 229 0.93 2.53 6.91
C THR A 229 0.24 1.78 8.06
N GLY A 230 -0.22 2.51 9.08
CA GLY A 230 -0.95 1.93 10.21
C GLY A 230 -0.14 0.95 11.07
N GLY A 231 1.18 1.07 11.07
CA GLY A 231 2.06 0.15 11.81
C GLY A 231 2.28 -1.21 11.14
N PHE A 232 1.84 -1.39 9.89
CA PHE A 232 2.06 -2.64 9.17
C PHE A 232 3.56 -2.95 9.01
N LYS A 233 3.96 -4.15 9.42
CA LYS A 233 5.28 -4.72 9.18
C LYS A 233 5.15 -6.22 8.98
N LYS A 234 5.68 -6.73 7.88
CA LYS A 234 5.73 -8.19 7.62
C LYS A 234 7.00 -8.56 6.87
N VAL A 235 7.53 -9.75 7.17
CA VAL A 235 8.66 -10.35 6.46
C VAL A 235 8.16 -11.49 5.60
N TYR A 236 8.45 -11.43 4.31
CA TYR A 236 8.12 -12.44 3.32
C TYR A 236 9.36 -13.26 2.98
N LYS A 237 9.18 -14.58 2.79
CA LYS A 237 10.23 -15.52 2.41
C LYS A 237 9.89 -16.12 1.05
N GLY A 238 10.86 -16.16 0.15
CA GLY A 238 10.70 -16.75 -1.18
C GLY A 238 10.89 -18.26 -1.22
N GLY A 239 10.50 -18.85 -2.35
CA GLY A 239 10.56 -20.29 -2.58
C GLY A 239 9.23 -21.02 -2.38
N GLN A 240 8.11 -20.30 -2.23
CA GLN A 240 6.79 -20.94 -2.23
C GLN A 240 6.41 -21.38 -3.64
N ARG A 241 5.65 -22.47 -3.72
CA ARG A 241 5.01 -22.92 -4.96
C ARG A 241 3.60 -22.32 -5.03
N TRP A 242 3.10 -22.21 -6.26
CA TRP A 242 1.73 -21.80 -6.55
C TRP A 242 0.68 -22.74 -5.94
#